data_AF-A0A382TNI5-F1
#
_entry.id   AF-A0A382TNI5-F1
#
_cell.length_a   1.000
_cell.length_b   1.000
_cell.length_c   1.000
_cell.angle_alpha   90.00
_cell.angle_beta   90.00
_cell.angle_gamma   90.00
#
_symmetry.space_group_name_H-M   'P 1'
#
loop_
_entity.id
_entity.type
_entity.pdbx_description
1 polymer ?
#
loop_
_entity_poly.entity_id
_entity_poly.type
_entity_poly.pdbx_seq_one_letter_code
_entity_poly.pdbx_strand_id
1 'polypeptide(L)'
;MSKEKIIVIGGGHAGVEAASAAARMGCEVTLITHKLSSIGEMSCNPAIGGVGKSQLAREVDAMGGLMAIAADAAGIHYRVLNSTKGQAVRATRVQTDREMYKDAVQEAVKLTPN
;
A
#
# COMPACT_ATOMS: atom_id res chain seq x y z
N MET A 1 -8.24 -8.05 28.24
CA MET A 1 -8.49 -6.66 27.76
C MET A 1 -9.44 -6.75 26.58
N SER A 2 -10.52 -5.96 26.57
CA SER A 2 -11.40 -5.87 25.40
C SER A 2 -10.65 -5.18 24.25
N LYS A 3 -10.57 -5.82 23.09
CA LYS A 3 -10.02 -5.16 21.88
C LYS A 3 -10.97 -4.06 21.44
N GLU A 4 -10.41 -2.91 21.08
CA GLU A 4 -11.18 -1.85 20.42
C GLU A 4 -11.62 -2.34 19.04
N LYS A 5 -12.88 -2.10 18.68
CA LYS A 5 -13.47 -2.52 17.41
C LYS A 5 -13.40 -1.39 16.41
N ILE A 6 -12.80 -1.63 15.25
CA ILE A 6 -12.67 -0.65 14.17
C ILE A 6 -13.30 -1.22 12.91
N ILE A 7 -14.21 -0.46 12.31
CA ILE A 7 -14.81 -0.80 11.01
C ILE A 7 -14.26 0.16 9.98
N VAL A 8 -13.58 -0.37 8.97
CA VAL A 8 -13.07 0.40 7.83
C VAL A 8 -13.98 0.14 6.64
N ILE A 9 -14.54 1.22 6.08
CA ILE A 9 -15.45 1.14 4.94
C ILE A 9 -14.70 1.57 3.68
N GLY A 10 -14.50 0.60 2.77
CA GLY A 10 -13.87 0.77 1.46
C GLY A 10 -12.50 0.10 1.35
N GLY A 11 -12.36 -0.88 0.46
CA GLY A 11 -11.13 -1.62 0.19
C GLY A 11 -10.16 -0.95 -0.79
N GLY A 12 -10.18 0.38 -0.87
CA GLY A 12 -9.21 1.14 -1.67
C GLY A 12 -7.85 1.24 -0.97
N HIS A 13 -6.86 1.85 -1.63
CA HIS A 13 -5.50 2.02 -1.09
C HIS A 13 -5.47 2.56 0.35
N ALA A 14 -6.23 3.62 0.63
CA ALA A 14 -6.30 4.20 1.97
C ALA A 14 -6.95 3.27 3.00
N GLY A 15 -8.04 2.59 2.63
CA GLY A 15 -8.76 1.71 3.54
C GLY A 15 -7.98 0.44 3.87
N VAL A 16 -7.22 -0.10 2.92
CA VAL A 16 -6.31 -1.22 3.16
C VAL A 16 -5.21 -0.83 4.15
N GLU A 17 -4.57 0.33 3.96
CA GLU A 17 -3.54 0.81 4.89
C GLU A 17 -4.13 1.08 6.27
N ALA A 18 -5.31 1.72 6.36
CA ALA A 18 -5.99 1.99 7.62
C ALA A 18 -6.37 0.70 8.37
N ALA A 19 -6.95 -0.28 7.67
CA ALA A 19 -7.34 -1.56 8.26
C ALA A 19 -6.10 -2.31 8.76
N SER A 20 -5.05 -2.37 7.94
CA SER A 20 -3.82 -3.09 8.29
C SER A 20 -3.07 -2.42 9.44
N ALA A 21 -3.05 -1.09 9.50
CA ALA A 21 -2.46 -0.34 10.61
C ALA A 21 -3.22 -0.60 11.92
N ALA A 22 -4.55 -0.48 11.91
CA ALA A 22 -5.39 -0.75 13.07
C ALA A 22 -5.24 -2.20 13.57
N ALA A 23 -5.19 -3.16 12.66
CA ALA A 23 -5.07 -4.58 12.98
C ALA A 23 -3.71 -4.89 13.64
N ARG A 24 -2.62 -4.27 13.14
CA ARG A 24 -1.28 -4.35 13.76
C ARG A 24 -1.20 -3.68 15.13
N MET A 25 -2.03 -2.68 15.39
CA MET A 25 -2.15 -2.06 16.72
C MET A 25 -2.93 -2.93 17.73
N GLY A 26 -3.45 -4.09 17.29
CA GLY A 26 -4.13 -5.05 18.14
C GLY A 26 -5.64 -4.85 18.27
N CYS A 27 -6.22 -3.93 17.48
CA CYS A 27 -7.67 -3.72 17.38
C CYS A 27 -8.35 -4.90 16.65
N GLU A 28 -9.63 -5.15 16.93
CA GLU A 28 -10.47 -6.07 16.14
C GLU A 28 -11.02 -5.30 14.94
N VAL A 29 -10.58 -5.65 13.73
CA VAL A 29 -10.82 -4.85 12.52
C VAL A 29 -11.75 -5.58 11.56
N THR A 30 -12.76 -4.86 11.07
CA THR A 30 -13.59 -5.32 9.96
C THR A 30 -13.40 -4.39 8.77
N LEU A 31 -12.79 -4.90 7.69
CA LEU A 31 -12.71 -4.21 6.41
C LEU A 31 -13.91 -4.59 5.54
N ILE A 32 -14.80 -3.63 5.30
CA ILE A 32 -15.99 -3.80 4.46
C ILE A 32 -15.73 -3.17 3.10
N THR A 33 -15.99 -3.90 2.02
CA THR A 33 -15.94 -3.36 0.66
C THR A 33 -16.99 -4.00 -0.24
N HIS A 34 -17.44 -3.27 -1.25
CA HIS A 34 -18.44 -3.75 -2.20
C HIS A 34 -17.99 -4.97 -3.01
N LYS A 35 -16.68 -5.08 -3.31
CA LYS A 35 -16.13 -6.19 -4.09
C LYS A 35 -14.75 -6.57 -3.54
N LEU A 36 -14.63 -7.75 -2.95
CA LEU A 36 -13.35 -8.21 -2.38
C LEU A 36 -12.24 -8.28 -3.44
N SER A 37 -12.58 -8.66 -4.67
CA SER A 37 -11.60 -8.80 -5.74
C SER A 37 -11.02 -7.47 -6.26
N SER A 38 -11.59 -6.31 -5.89
CA SER A 38 -11.05 -4.98 -6.25
C SER A 38 -10.09 -4.42 -5.20
N ILE A 39 -9.87 -5.13 -4.09
CA ILE A 39 -8.82 -4.77 -3.12
C ILE A 39 -7.47 -4.82 -3.85
N GLY A 40 -6.72 -3.71 -3.79
CA GLY A 40 -5.45 -3.54 -4.48
C GLY A 40 -5.57 -3.09 -5.95
N GLU A 41 -6.75 -2.73 -6.44
CA GLU A 41 -6.93 -2.29 -7.82
C GLU A 41 -6.31 -0.90 -8.10
N MET A 42 -5.47 -0.83 -9.14
CA MET A 42 -4.87 0.41 -9.64
C MET A 42 -5.73 1.03 -10.75
N SER A 43 -6.65 1.92 -10.37
CA SER A 43 -7.64 2.53 -11.27
C SER A 43 -7.07 3.49 -12.32
N CYS A 44 -5.94 4.13 -12.02
CA CYS A 44 -5.29 5.08 -12.92
C CYS A 44 -4.09 4.43 -13.63
N ASN A 45 -2.89 4.90 -13.33
CA ASN A 45 -1.65 4.38 -13.88
C ASN A 45 -1.09 3.24 -13.02
N PRO A 46 -0.51 2.19 -13.63
CA PRO A 46 0.07 1.07 -12.89
C PRO A 46 1.50 1.42 -12.41
N ALA A 47 1.61 2.46 -11.58
CA ALA A 47 2.89 2.89 -11.02
C ALA A 47 2.76 3.48 -9.62
N ILE A 48 3.72 3.14 -8.76
CA ILE A 48 3.88 3.70 -7.41
C ILE A 48 5.09 4.64 -7.36
N GLY A 49 4.98 5.69 -6.55
CA GLY A 49 6.04 6.68 -6.36
C GLY A 49 6.08 7.77 -7.44
N GLY A 50 7.28 8.31 -7.66
CA GLY A 50 7.50 9.57 -8.37
C GLY A 50 7.75 10.75 -7.41
N VAL A 51 8.00 11.94 -7.95
CA VAL A 51 8.33 13.12 -7.11
C VAL A 51 7.17 13.40 -6.14
N GLY A 52 7.48 13.54 -4.85
CA GLY A 52 6.52 13.70 -3.75
C GLY A 52 5.84 12.39 -3.34
N LYS A 53 5.36 11.61 -4.30
CA LYS A 53 4.71 10.32 -4.05
C LYS A 53 5.66 9.26 -3.52
N SER A 54 6.93 9.28 -3.91
CA SER A 54 7.96 8.36 -3.42
C SER A 54 8.27 8.60 -1.95
N GLN A 55 8.30 9.87 -1.52
CA GLN A 55 8.52 10.26 -0.15
C GLN A 55 7.35 9.74 0.70
N LEU A 56 6.11 10.04 0.30
CA LEU A 56 4.91 9.51 0.96
C LEU A 56 4.89 7.98 1.03
N ALA A 57 5.19 7.30 -0.09
CA ALA A 57 5.25 5.83 -0.10
C ALA A 57 6.32 5.29 0.85
N ARG A 58 7.48 5.94 0.96
CA ARG A 58 8.56 5.57 1.89
C ARG A 58 8.25 5.91 3.35
N GLU A 59 7.50 6.98 3.60
CA GLU A 59 6.99 7.29 4.94
C GLU A 59 5.97 6.25 5.40
N VAL A 60 5.05 5.85 4.51
CA VAL A 60 4.10 4.76 4.76
C VAL A 60 4.82 3.44 5.01
N ASP A 61 5.83 3.10 4.18
CA ASP A 61 6.71 1.95 4.35
C ASP A 61 7.40 1.93 5.73
N ALA A 62 7.98 3.06 6.14
CA ALA A 62 8.63 3.21 7.45
C ALA A 62 7.65 3.03 8.62
N MET A 63 6.36 3.33 8.44
CA MET A 63 5.30 3.05 9.42
C MET A 63 4.74 1.62 9.32
N GLY A 64 5.34 0.76 8.49
CA GLY A 64 4.94 -0.63 8.28
C GLY A 64 3.75 -0.80 7.34
N GLY A 65 3.48 0.18 6.48
CA GLY A 65 2.41 0.12 5.48
C GLY A 65 2.69 -0.90 4.37
N LEU A 66 1.64 -1.25 3.63
CA LEU A 66 1.66 -2.34 2.64
C LEU A 66 2.06 -1.89 1.23
N MET A 67 1.85 -0.62 0.89
CA MET A 67 2.00 -0.10 -0.47
C MET A 67 3.39 -0.34 -1.06
N ALA A 68 4.46 -0.13 -0.29
CA ALA A 68 5.82 -0.30 -0.77
C ALA A 68 6.17 -1.79 -0.98
N ILE A 69 5.75 -2.65 -0.05
CA ILE A 69 5.95 -4.11 -0.14
C ILE A 69 5.21 -4.67 -1.36
N ALA A 70 3.96 -4.28 -1.57
CA ALA A 70 3.18 -4.71 -2.73
C ALA A 70 3.77 -4.17 -4.04
N ALA A 71 4.29 -2.94 -4.04
CA ALA A 71 4.97 -2.38 -5.21
C ALA A 71 6.26 -3.14 -5.53
N ASP A 72 6.99 -3.59 -4.51
CA ASP A 72 8.22 -4.37 -4.70
C ASP A 72 7.95 -5.79 -5.19
N ALA A 73 6.87 -6.43 -4.73
CA ALA A 73 6.44 -7.73 -5.23
C ALA A 73 5.96 -7.71 -6.69
N ALA A 74 5.43 -6.57 -7.15
CA ALA A 74 4.83 -6.41 -8.48
C ALA A 74 5.68 -5.57 -9.44
N GLY A 75 6.88 -5.16 -9.05
CA GLY A 75 7.69 -4.21 -9.81
C GLY A 75 8.22 -4.78 -11.14
N ILE A 76 7.89 -4.12 -12.25
CA ILE A 76 8.41 -4.44 -13.60
C ILE A 76 9.62 -3.56 -13.92
N HIS A 77 9.58 -2.27 -13.56
CA HIS A 77 10.63 -1.33 -13.89
C HIS A 77 10.78 -0.22 -12.85
N TYR A 78 12.02 0.01 -12.42
CA TYR A 78 12.38 0.97 -11.39
C TYR A 78 13.19 2.11 -11.99
N ARG A 79 12.86 3.35 -11.60
CA ARG A 79 13.65 4.52 -11.97
C ARG A 79 13.78 5.49 -10.81
N VAL A 80 15.00 5.95 -10.56
CA VAL A 80 15.26 7.10 -9.71
C VAL A 80 15.12 8.38 -10.54
N LEU A 81 14.05 9.13 -10.29
CA LEU A 81 13.84 10.46 -10.85
C LEU A 81 14.76 11.47 -10.16
N ASN A 82 15.16 12.52 -10.90
CA ASN A 82 16.10 13.54 -10.43
C ASN A 82 17.46 12.96 -9.95
N SER A 83 17.91 11.84 -10.52
CA SER A 83 19.14 11.14 -10.09
C SER A 83 20.40 11.99 -10.14
N THR A 84 20.47 12.97 -11.05
CA THR A 84 21.59 13.92 -11.17
C THR A 84 21.48 15.13 -10.24
N LYS A 85 20.35 15.32 -9.55
CA LYS A 85 20.14 16.40 -8.58
C LYS A 85 20.46 15.93 -7.15
N GLY A 86 20.45 16.87 -6.20
CA GLY A 86 20.69 16.61 -4.78
C GLY A 86 19.70 15.61 -4.18
N GLN A 87 20.12 14.88 -3.14
CA GLN A 87 19.37 13.76 -2.55
C GLN A 87 17.95 14.15 -2.10
N ALA A 88 17.78 15.37 -1.57
CA ALA A 88 16.49 15.87 -1.08
C ALA A 88 15.37 15.86 -2.12
N VAL A 89 15.70 15.93 -3.43
CA VAL A 89 14.71 15.98 -4.52
C VAL A 89 14.66 14.70 -5.36
N ARG A 90 15.43 13.66 -4.97
CA ARG A 90 15.39 12.36 -5.63
C ARG A 90 14.11 11.62 -5.24
N ALA A 91 13.58 10.83 -6.16
CA ALA A 91 12.36 10.06 -5.93
C ALA A 91 12.37 8.76 -6.74
N THR A 92 11.95 7.67 -6.13
CA THR A 92 11.82 6.38 -6.83
C THR A 92 10.44 6.30 -7.45
N ARG A 93 10.37 5.83 -8.69
CA ARG A 93 9.13 5.47 -9.37
C ARG A 93 9.23 4.04 -9.86
N VAL A 94 8.22 3.25 -9.54
CA VAL A 94 8.12 1.84 -9.91
C VAL A 94 6.90 1.68 -10.81
N GLN A 95 7.10 1.11 -12.00
CA GLN A 95 6.00 0.56 -12.80
C GLN A 95 5.71 -0.84 -12.30
N THR A 96 4.44 -1.16 -12.08
CA THR A 96 4.02 -2.42 -11.46
C THR A 96 3.10 -3.18 -12.40
N ASP A 97 3.13 -4.51 -12.33
CA ASP A 97 2.08 -5.33 -12.89
C ASP A 97 0.78 -5.13 -12.08
N ARG A 98 -0.35 -4.89 -12.76
CA ARG A 98 -1.62 -4.61 -12.08
C ARG A 98 -2.15 -5.82 -11.31
N GLU A 99 -2.03 -7.00 -11.89
CA GLU A 99 -2.55 -8.23 -11.30
C GLU A 99 -1.66 -8.65 -10.13
N MET A 100 -0.33 -8.64 -10.31
CA MET A 100 0.58 -8.99 -9.22
C MET A 100 0.49 -8.00 -8.05
N TYR A 101 0.31 -6.70 -8.31
CA TYR A 101 0.15 -5.72 -7.22
C TYR A 101 -1.12 -5.98 -6.44
N LYS A 102 -2.23 -6.20 -7.16
CA LYS A 102 -3.53 -6.51 -6.56
C LYS A 102 -3.46 -7.79 -5.72
N ASP A 103 -2.82 -8.83 -6.23
CA ASP A 103 -2.67 -10.11 -5.55
C ASP A 103 -1.80 -9.98 -4.30
N ALA A 104 -0.67 -9.25 -4.39
CA ALA A 104 0.20 -8.98 -3.25
C ALA A 104 -0.52 -8.21 -2.13
N VAL A 105 -1.34 -7.21 -2.48
CA VAL A 105 -2.15 -6.49 -1.49
C VAL A 105 -3.18 -7.41 -0.83
N GLN A 106 -3.88 -8.23 -1.62
CA GLN A 106 -4.88 -9.15 -1.08
C GLN A 106 -4.26 -10.22 -0.18
N GLU A 107 -3.09 -10.75 -0.53
CA GLU A 107 -2.34 -11.67 0.30
C GLU A 107 -1.92 -11.02 1.62
N ALA A 108 -1.33 -9.81 1.55
CA ALA A 108 -0.90 -9.09 2.74
C ALA A 108 -2.05 -8.78 3.72
N VAL A 109 -3.23 -8.42 3.20
CA VAL A 109 -4.44 -8.21 4.03
C VAL A 109 -4.89 -9.52 4.69
N LYS A 110 -4.90 -10.64 3.96
CA LYS A 110 -5.29 -11.95 4.52
C LYS A 110 -4.34 -12.45 5.60
N LEU A 111 -3.05 -12.13 5.48
CA LEU A 111 -2.01 -12.51 6.45
C LEU A 111 -1.94 -11.58 7.66
N THR A 112 -2.57 -10.40 7.60
CA THR A 112 -2.59 -9.46 8.71
C THR A 112 -3.55 -9.97 9.79
N PRO A 113 -3.09 -10.18 11.04
CA PRO A 113 -3.94 -10.70 12.11
C PRO A 113 -4.87 -9.61 12.69
N ASN A 114 -6.00 -10.07 13.26
CA ASN A 114 -7.10 -9.26 13.85
C ASN A 114 -8.01 -8.57 12.83
#